data_AF-M7B6D8-F1
#
_entry.id   AF-M7B6D8-F1
#
_cell.length_a   1.000
_cell.length_b   1.000
_cell.length_c   1.000
_cell.angle_alpha   90.00
_cell.angle_beta   90.00
_cell.angle_gamma   90.00
#
_symmetry.space_group_name_H-M   'P 1'
#
loop_
_entity.id
_entity.type
_entity.pdbx_description
1 polymer ?
#
loop_
_entity_poly.entity_id
_entity_poly.type
_entity_poly.pdbx_seq_one_letter_code
_entity_poly.pdbx_strand_id
1 'polypeptide(L)'
;MTSDGEAKGNHKSSHTNQCRQELPLDEQLVLVRSCWAPLLVLGLAQERVHFETVETAEPSMLQRLLTDRRQEQQQPPPSSSPQLPSAGEIQAIKGFLAKCWSLDISTKEYAYLKGTVLFNPDLPGLQCVQYIQGLQREAQQALNEHVRLIHRGDQARFAKLNVVLSLLRSINANVIAELFFRPIIGTVNMDDMLLEMLCAKL
;
A
#
# COMPACT_ATOMS: atom_id res chain seq x y z
N MET A 1 32.53 -55.01 -38.39
CA MET A 1 32.40 -54.00 -39.47
C MET A 1 31.03 -53.35 -39.32
N THR A 2 31.05 -52.01 -39.19
CA THR A 2 29.99 -51.02 -39.55
C THR A 2 28.61 -51.14 -38.87
N SER A 3 27.92 -50.10 -38.42
CA SER A 3 28.16 -48.66 -38.19
C SER A 3 26.80 -48.08 -37.72
N ASP A 4 26.84 -46.97 -36.97
CA ASP A 4 25.91 -45.82 -36.96
C ASP A 4 24.39 -46.07 -36.89
N GLY A 5 23.62 -45.53 -35.94
CA GLY A 5 23.67 -44.16 -35.44
C GLY A 5 22.59 -43.32 -36.13
N GLU A 6 21.46 -43.07 -35.46
CA GLU A 6 20.72 -41.80 -35.57
C GLU A 6 19.55 -41.75 -34.58
N ALA A 7 19.77 -41.00 -33.50
CA ALA A 7 18.71 -40.45 -32.68
C ALA A 7 18.00 -39.36 -33.49
N LYS A 8 16.67 -39.45 -33.60
CA LYS A 8 15.86 -38.40 -34.23
C LYS A 8 14.62 -38.11 -33.41
N GLY A 9 14.55 -36.86 -32.95
CA GLY A 9 13.29 -36.13 -32.90
C GLY A 9 12.64 -35.97 -31.53
N ASN A 10 13.35 -35.40 -30.55
CA ASN A 10 12.67 -34.77 -29.41
C ASN A 10 12.41 -33.30 -29.76
N HIS A 11 11.22 -33.01 -30.30
CA HIS A 11 10.72 -31.65 -30.46
C HIS A 11 9.20 -31.59 -30.21
N LYS A 12 8.84 -30.62 -29.37
CA LYS A 12 7.49 -30.10 -29.06
C LYS A 12 6.61 -30.90 -28.10
N SER A 13 6.62 -30.43 -26.86
CA SER A 13 5.45 -29.75 -26.29
C SER A 13 5.96 -28.80 -25.19
N SER A 14 6.42 -27.58 -25.49
CA SER A 14 5.62 -26.37 -25.71
C SER A 14 4.42 -26.25 -24.78
N HIS A 15 4.61 -25.48 -23.72
CA HIS A 15 3.62 -24.59 -23.11
C HIS A 15 2.31 -25.22 -22.62
N THR A 16 2.37 -25.97 -21.53
CA THR A 16 1.22 -26.17 -20.64
C THR A 16 1.65 -26.02 -19.18
N ASN A 17 2.16 -24.83 -18.82
CA ASN A 17 2.19 -24.35 -17.42
C ASN A 17 1.12 -23.28 -17.23
N GLN A 18 -0.07 -23.52 -17.78
CA GLN A 18 -1.25 -22.69 -17.58
C GLN A 18 -1.94 -23.17 -16.29
N CYS A 19 -2.08 -22.26 -15.32
CA CYS A 19 -3.03 -22.31 -14.18
C CYS A 19 -2.65 -23.07 -12.90
N ARG A 20 -1.50 -22.75 -12.30
CA ARG A 20 -1.38 -22.57 -10.84
C ARG A 20 -0.13 -21.74 -10.49
N GLN A 21 -0.08 -20.50 -10.99
CA GLN A 21 0.96 -19.56 -10.59
C GLN A 21 0.57 -18.96 -9.24
N GLU A 22 0.78 -19.72 -8.17
CA GLU A 22 0.94 -19.10 -6.86
C GLU A 22 2.21 -18.26 -6.93
N LEU A 23 2.07 -16.97 -6.66
CA LEU A 23 3.20 -16.04 -6.70
C LEU A 23 4.22 -16.47 -5.63
N PRO A 24 5.52 -16.59 -5.95
CA PRO A 24 6.54 -16.91 -4.96
C PRO A 24 6.49 -15.99 -3.73
N LEU A 25 6.88 -16.48 -2.55
CA LEU A 25 6.77 -15.74 -1.29
C LEU A 25 7.58 -14.43 -1.33
N ASP A 26 8.75 -14.44 -1.94
CA ASP A 26 9.61 -13.28 -2.16
C ASP A 26 8.91 -12.21 -3.01
N GLU A 27 8.24 -12.61 -4.08
CA GLU A 27 7.44 -11.71 -4.92
C GLU A 27 6.21 -11.16 -4.15
N GLN A 28 5.52 -12.01 -3.37
CA GLN A 28 4.40 -11.57 -2.51
C GLN A 28 4.86 -10.54 -1.48
N LEU A 29 6.03 -10.76 -0.88
CA LEU A 29 6.61 -9.86 0.11
C LEU A 29 6.96 -8.51 -0.52
N VAL A 30 7.51 -8.49 -1.74
CA VAL A 30 7.78 -7.24 -2.48
C VAL A 30 6.49 -6.46 -2.70
N LEU A 31 5.42 -7.11 -3.16
CA LEU A 31 4.12 -6.47 -3.34
C LEU A 31 3.62 -5.89 -2.02
N VAL A 32 3.53 -6.70 -0.97
CA VAL A 32 2.95 -6.32 0.32
C VAL A 32 3.73 -5.20 0.99
N ARG A 33 5.08 -5.25 0.99
CA ARG A 33 5.92 -4.17 1.53
C ARG A 33 5.66 -2.82 0.87
N SER A 34 5.35 -2.83 -0.43
CA SER A 34 5.07 -1.59 -1.16
C SER A 34 3.66 -1.03 -0.92
N CYS A 35 2.68 -1.90 -0.62
CA CYS A 35 1.28 -1.52 -0.71
C CYS A 35 0.49 -1.65 0.60
N TRP A 36 1.06 -2.22 1.67
CA TRP A 36 0.33 -2.42 2.93
C TRP A 36 -0.26 -1.11 3.50
N ALA A 37 0.49 -0.01 3.47
CA ALA A 37 0.04 1.27 4.01
C ALA A 37 -1.09 1.88 3.15
N PRO A 38 -0.93 2.02 1.82
CA PRO A 38 -2.04 2.36 0.92
C PRO A 38 -3.30 1.50 1.10
N LEU A 39 -3.15 0.18 1.22
CA LEU A 39 -4.27 -0.76 1.40
C LEU A 39 -4.95 -0.57 2.76
N LEU A 40 -4.18 -0.32 3.82
CA LEU A 40 -4.71 -0.03 5.14
C LEU A 40 -5.55 1.25 5.11
N VAL A 41 -5.03 2.34 4.52
CA VAL A 41 -5.76 3.61 4.46
C VAL A 41 -7.04 3.49 3.61
N LEU A 42 -7.00 2.75 2.50
CA LEU A 42 -8.22 2.41 1.75
C LEU A 42 -9.21 1.59 2.61
N GLY A 43 -8.71 0.69 3.46
CA GLY A 43 -9.52 -0.05 4.43
C GLY A 43 -10.19 0.87 5.45
N LEU A 44 -9.44 1.79 6.04
CA LEU A 44 -9.97 2.79 6.98
C LEU A 44 -11.06 3.66 6.34
N ALA A 45 -10.85 4.06 5.08
CA ALA A 45 -11.84 4.81 4.30
C ALA A 45 -13.11 3.99 4.08
N GLN A 46 -12.97 2.72 3.71
CA GLN A 46 -14.09 1.80 3.46
C GLN A 46 -14.94 1.57 4.73
N GLU A 47 -14.29 1.37 5.88
CA GLU A 47 -14.96 1.15 7.18
C GLU A 47 -15.45 2.47 7.84
N ARG A 48 -15.23 3.62 7.18
CA ARG A 48 -15.56 4.97 7.69
C ARG A 48 -15.01 5.24 9.10
N VAL A 49 -13.76 4.83 9.33
CA VAL A 49 -13.06 5.10 10.60
C VAL A 49 -12.76 6.59 10.70
N HIS A 50 -13.28 7.23 11.76
CA HIS A 50 -13.00 8.64 12.04
C HIS A 50 -11.64 8.76 12.72
N PHE A 51 -10.74 9.52 12.09
CA PHE A 51 -9.38 9.72 12.57
C PHE A 51 -9.27 11.06 13.29
N GLU A 52 -9.45 11.05 14.61
CA GLU A 52 -9.19 12.22 15.47
C GLU A 52 -7.86 12.02 16.18
N THR A 53 -6.80 12.61 15.63
CA THR A 53 -5.57 12.85 16.39
C THR A 53 -5.89 13.91 17.43
N VAL A 54 -5.79 13.58 18.71
CA VAL A 54 -5.73 14.59 19.77
C VAL A 54 -4.50 15.44 19.46
N GLU A 55 -4.72 16.61 18.87
CA GLU A 55 -3.69 17.64 18.79
C GLU A 55 -3.37 17.99 20.24
N THR A 56 -2.34 17.35 20.81
CA THR A 56 -1.67 17.91 21.98
C THR A 56 -1.13 19.23 21.46
N ALA A 57 -1.85 20.31 21.74
CA ALA A 57 -1.47 21.65 21.39
C ALA A 57 0.03 21.78 21.65
N GLU A 58 0.80 22.07 20.59
CA GLU A 58 2.21 22.42 20.74
C GLU A 58 2.28 23.40 21.91
N PRO A 59 3.08 23.12 22.96
CA PRO A 59 3.20 24.04 24.08
C PRO A 59 3.59 25.38 23.47
N SER A 60 2.80 26.42 23.78
CA SER A 60 3.00 27.77 23.22
C SER A 60 4.48 28.14 23.27
N MET A 61 5.00 28.92 22.31
CA MET A 61 6.41 29.33 22.32
C MET A 61 6.86 29.89 23.68
N LEU A 62 5.95 30.52 24.42
CA LEU A 62 6.15 30.94 25.81
C LEU A 62 6.39 29.76 26.76
N GLN A 63 5.57 28.72 26.69
CA GLN A 63 5.73 27.52 27.50
C GLN A 63 7.04 26.79 27.18
N ARG A 64 7.46 26.73 25.90
CA ARG A 64 8.80 26.23 25.52
C ARG A 64 9.90 27.08 26.16
N LEU A 65 9.87 28.40 26.01
CA LEU A 65 10.89 29.30 26.55
C LEU A 65 11.00 29.22 28.08
N LEU A 66 9.86 29.02 28.76
CA LEU A 66 9.78 28.87 30.21
C LEU A 66 10.32 27.50 30.67
N THR A 67 10.15 26.44 29.89
CA THR A 67 10.72 25.12 30.20
C THR A 67 12.19 24.97 29.81
N ASP A 68 12.64 25.65 28.74
CA ASP A 68 14.01 25.60 28.21
C ASP A 68 15.02 26.20 29.20
N ARG A 69 14.61 27.24 29.94
CA ARG A 69 15.40 27.84 31.03
C ARG A 69 15.71 26.90 32.19
N ARG A 70 15.09 25.72 32.28
CA ARG A 70 15.35 24.73 33.34
C ARG A 70 16.31 23.62 32.92
N GLN A 71 16.73 23.57 31.65
CA GLN A 71 17.42 22.41 31.06
C GLN A 71 18.73 22.77 30.34
N GLU A 72 19.44 23.83 30.76
CA GLU A 72 20.74 24.22 30.20
C GLU A 72 21.95 23.39 30.72
N GLN A 73 21.77 22.17 31.27
CA GLN A 73 22.88 21.45 31.90
C GLN A 73 23.14 19.98 31.55
N GLN A 74 22.60 19.42 30.47
CA GLN A 74 23.05 18.08 30.02
C GLN A 74 22.89 17.86 28.52
N GLN A 75 24.05 17.80 27.83
CA GLN A 75 24.45 17.08 26.61
C GLN A 75 23.46 16.91 25.41
N PRO A 76 23.96 17.02 24.16
CA PRO A 76 23.13 16.78 22.97
C PRO A 76 22.74 15.28 22.89
N PRO A 77 21.45 14.93 22.71
CA PRO A 77 21.08 13.54 22.47
C PRO A 77 21.44 13.14 21.02
N PRO A 78 21.74 11.85 20.78
CA PRO A 78 21.94 11.32 19.43
C PRO A 78 20.68 11.48 18.57
N SER A 79 20.89 11.86 17.32
CA SER A 79 19.88 12.17 16.30
C SER A 79 19.12 10.95 15.80
N SER A 80 18.25 10.40 16.64
CA SER A 80 17.25 9.40 16.23
C SER A 80 16.10 9.36 17.23
N SER A 81 15.44 10.50 17.44
CA SER A 81 14.10 10.49 18.03
C SER A 81 13.11 10.02 16.96
N PRO A 82 12.15 9.14 17.29
CA PRO A 82 11.03 8.84 16.39
C PRO A 82 10.32 10.16 16.11
N GLN A 83 10.42 10.63 14.86
CA GLN A 83 9.80 11.89 14.47
C GLN A 83 8.29 11.65 14.45
N LEU A 84 7.59 12.32 15.35
CA LEU A 84 6.14 12.39 15.31
C LEU A 84 5.69 12.86 13.92
N PRO A 85 4.68 12.22 13.32
CA PRO A 85 4.10 12.63 12.06
C PRO A 85 3.75 14.12 12.06
N SER A 86 4.12 14.81 10.99
CA SER A 86 3.83 16.23 10.88
C SER A 86 2.33 16.48 10.73
N ALA A 87 1.87 17.67 11.15
CA ALA A 87 0.49 18.08 10.96
C ALA A 87 0.07 18.01 9.47
N GLY A 88 0.97 18.32 8.53
CA GLY A 88 0.70 18.23 7.10
C GLY A 88 0.42 16.80 6.62
N GLU A 89 1.18 15.82 7.10
CA GLU A 89 0.97 14.40 6.74
C GLU A 89 -0.35 13.87 7.33
N ILE A 90 -0.67 14.24 8.57
CA ILE A 90 -1.95 13.92 9.20
C ILE A 90 -3.12 14.51 8.41
N GLN A 91 -3.00 15.78 7.99
CA GLN A 91 -4.03 16.45 7.19
C GLN A 91 -4.16 15.83 5.79
N ALA A 92 -3.06 15.37 5.18
CA ALA A 92 -3.12 14.66 3.91
C ALA A 92 -3.92 13.34 4.03
N ILE A 93 -3.71 12.57 5.10
CA ILE A 93 -4.48 11.36 5.38
C ILE A 93 -5.96 11.69 5.62
N LYS A 94 -6.26 12.69 6.47
CA LYS A 94 -7.64 13.14 6.72
C LYS A 94 -8.33 13.60 5.43
N GLY A 95 -7.63 14.38 4.60
CA GLY A 95 -8.12 14.84 3.31
C GLY A 95 -8.40 13.70 2.34
N PHE A 96 -7.53 12.68 2.32
CA PHE A 96 -7.76 11.46 1.54
C PHE A 96 -9.02 10.71 1.99
N LEU A 97 -9.21 10.52 3.30
CA LEU A 97 -10.39 9.85 3.85
C LEU A 97 -11.67 10.62 3.50
N ALA A 98 -11.68 11.94 3.71
CA ALA A 98 -12.78 12.81 3.36
C ALA A 98 -13.11 12.76 1.86
N LYS A 99 -12.09 12.71 1.00
CA LYS A 99 -12.27 12.56 -0.45
C LYS A 99 -12.96 11.24 -0.80
N CYS A 100 -12.53 10.13 -0.20
CA CYS A 100 -13.16 8.83 -0.41
C CYS A 100 -14.64 8.85 0.01
N TRP A 101 -14.94 9.42 1.19
CA TRP A 101 -16.30 9.53 1.70
C TRP A 101 -17.20 10.42 0.85
N SER A 102 -16.67 11.50 0.27
CA SER A 102 -17.41 12.40 -0.62
C SER A 102 -17.83 11.77 -1.95
N LEU A 103 -17.19 10.66 -2.35
CA LEU A 103 -17.45 9.98 -3.62
C LEU A 103 -18.43 8.82 -3.48
N ASP A 104 -18.83 8.48 -2.25
CA ASP A 104 -19.64 7.30 -1.94
C ASP A 104 -19.16 6.06 -2.71
N ILE A 105 -17.88 5.74 -2.50
CA ILE A 105 -17.22 4.59 -3.13
C ILE A 105 -17.88 3.32 -2.56
N SER A 106 -18.39 2.48 -3.45
CA SER A 106 -19.04 1.22 -3.07
C SER A 106 -18.00 0.16 -2.66
N THR A 107 -18.44 -0.86 -1.92
CA THR A 107 -17.61 -2.02 -1.54
C THR A 107 -16.93 -2.67 -2.74
N LYS A 108 -17.64 -2.77 -3.88
CA LYS A 108 -17.13 -3.38 -5.10
C LYS A 108 -16.06 -2.53 -5.76
N GLU A 109 -16.22 -1.21 -5.76
CA GLU A 109 -15.18 -0.29 -6.24
C GLU A 109 -13.95 -0.29 -5.34
N TYR A 110 -14.11 -0.31 -4.01
CA TYR A 110 -12.98 -0.46 -3.09
C TYR A 110 -12.20 -1.75 -3.35
N ALA A 111 -12.88 -2.87 -3.63
CA ALA A 111 -12.21 -4.12 -3.97
C ALA A 111 -11.33 -3.97 -5.23
N TYR A 112 -11.82 -3.31 -6.28
CA TYR A 112 -11.04 -3.06 -7.49
C TYR A 112 -9.89 -2.06 -7.28
N LEU A 113 -10.11 -1.02 -6.49
CA LEU A 113 -9.06 -0.06 -6.11
C LEU A 113 -7.94 -0.77 -5.35
N LYS A 114 -8.29 -1.61 -4.37
CA LYS A 114 -7.32 -2.43 -3.62
C LYS A 114 -6.55 -3.38 -4.54
N GLY A 115 -7.23 -4.03 -5.49
CA GLY A 115 -6.57 -4.85 -6.51
C GLY A 115 -5.58 -4.06 -7.37
N THR A 116 -5.98 -2.86 -7.81
CA THR A 116 -5.11 -1.96 -8.61
C THR A 116 -3.86 -1.53 -7.85
N VAL A 117 -3.99 -1.27 -6.55
CA VAL A 117 -2.89 -0.88 -5.66
C VAL A 117 -1.96 -2.06 -5.36
N LEU A 118 -2.53 -3.26 -5.13
CA LEU A 118 -1.79 -4.48 -4.82
C LEU A 118 -0.94 -4.96 -6.01
N PHE A 119 -1.53 -4.95 -7.21
CA PHE A 119 -0.88 -5.42 -8.41
C PHE A 119 -0.11 -4.28 -9.09
N ASN A 120 1.03 -3.89 -8.52
CA ASN A 120 1.90 -2.88 -9.11
C ASN A 120 3.09 -3.52 -9.87
N PRO A 121 3.10 -3.50 -11.21
CA PRO A 121 4.17 -4.11 -11.99
C PRO A 121 5.48 -3.29 -11.99
N ASP A 122 5.44 -2.03 -11.54
CA ASP A 122 6.58 -1.10 -11.60
C ASP A 122 7.54 -1.25 -10.41
N LEU A 123 7.32 -2.24 -9.53
CA LEU A 123 8.16 -2.43 -8.35
C LEU A 123 9.49 -3.09 -8.71
N PRO A 124 10.60 -2.59 -8.17
CA PRO A 124 11.92 -3.17 -8.41
C PRO A 124 12.01 -4.56 -7.78
N GLY A 125 12.67 -5.49 -8.47
CA GLY A 125 12.93 -6.85 -7.98
C GLY A 125 11.90 -7.90 -8.43
N LEU A 126 10.76 -7.48 -8.99
CA LEU A 126 9.74 -8.40 -9.50
C LEU A 126 10.24 -9.18 -10.71
N GLN A 127 10.06 -10.50 -10.67
CA GLN A 127 10.30 -11.45 -11.76
C GLN A 127 9.02 -11.69 -12.57
N CYS A 128 7.85 -11.58 -11.92
CA CYS A 128 6.55 -11.90 -12.53
C CYS A 128 5.81 -10.66 -13.09
N VAL A 129 6.56 -9.69 -13.65
CA VAL A 129 6.03 -8.38 -14.10
C VAL A 129 4.84 -8.52 -15.06
N GLN A 130 4.93 -9.38 -16.08
CA GLN A 130 3.86 -9.54 -17.08
C GLN A 130 2.56 -10.08 -16.46
N TYR A 131 2.68 -11.01 -15.51
CA TYR A 131 1.54 -11.58 -14.79
C TYR A 131 0.87 -10.52 -13.92
N ILE A 132 1.65 -9.80 -13.11
CA ILE A 132 1.17 -8.72 -12.24
C ILE A 132 0.52 -7.60 -13.07
N GLN A 133 1.09 -7.24 -14.21
CA GLN A 133 0.51 -6.27 -15.13
C GLN A 133 -0.85 -6.76 -15.70
N GLY A 134 -0.99 -8.06 -15.97
CA GLY A 134 -2.25 -8.68 -16.34
C GLY A 134 -3.32 -8.48 -15.27
N LEU A 135 -2.99 -8.84 -14.02
CA LEU A 135 -3.89 -8.68 -12.87
C LEU A 135 -4.28 -7.21 -12.62
N GLN A 136 -3.33 -6.28 -12.76
CA GLN A 136 -3.61 -4.86 -12.64
C GLN A 136 -4.60 -4.37 -13.70
N ARG A 137 -4.39 -4.79 -14.97
CA ARG A 137 -5.30 -4.45 -16.07
C ARG A 137 -6.71 -5.01 -15.83
N GLU A 138 -6.81 -6.24 -15.34
CA GLU A 138 -8.10 -6.87 -15.01
C GLU A 138 -8.83 -6.10 -13.91
N ALA A 139 -8.13 -5.70 -12.83
CA ALA A 139 -8.72 -4.90 -11.77
C ALA A 139 -9.23 -3.54 -12.28
N GLN A 140 -8.43 -2.86 -13.12
CA GLN A 140 -8.80 -1.56 -13.69
C GLN A 140 -9.96 -1.66 -14.70
N GLN A 141 -9.97 -2.72 -15.51
CA GLN A 141 -11.05 -3.00 -16.46
C GLN A 141 -12.35 -3.31 -15.72
N ALA A 142 -12.31 -4.18 -14.71
CA ALA A 142 -13.47 -4.51 -13.90
C ALA A 142 -14.05 -3.27 -13.19
N LEU A 143 -13.19 -2.37 -12.72
CA LEU A 143 -13.62 -1.08 -12.19
C LEU A 143 -14.36 -0.23 -13.23
N ASN A 144 -13.77 -0.08 -14.42
CA ASN A 144 -14.35 0.73 -15.49
C ASN A 144 -15.71 0.18 -15.95
N GLU A 145 -15.80 -1.13 -16.14
CA GLU A 145 -17.04 -1.80 -16.51
C GLU A 145 -18.12 -1.63 -15.43
N HIS A 146 -17.76 -1.82 -14.16
CA HIS A 146 -18.67 -1.62 -13.04
C HIS A 146 -19.20 -0.19 -12.98
N VAL A 147 -18.32 0.81 -13.10
CA VAL A 147 -18.70 2.23 -13.16
C VAL A 147 -19.65 2.50 -14.33
N ARG A 148 -19.34 1.99 -15.53
CA ARG A 148 -20.18 2.18 -16.71
C ARG A 148 -21.56 1.54 -16.55
N LEU A 149 -21.66 0.43 -15.84
CA LEU A 149 -22.91 -0.29 -15.62
C LEU A 149 -23.79 0.38 -14.56
N ILE A 150 -23.21 0.75 -13.42
CA ILE A 150 -23.93 1.26 -12.24
C ILE A 150 -24.09 2.78 -12.27
N HIS A 151 -23.09 3.52 -12.74
CA HIS A 151 -23.03 4.98 -12.72
C HIS A 151 -23.11 5.60 -14.12
N ARG A 152 -24.08 5.14 -14.93
CA ARG A 152 -24.28 5.56 -16.33
C ARG A 152 -24.35 7.09 -16.54
N GLY A 153 -24.82 7.83 -15.53
CA GLY A 153 -24.92 9.30 -15.56
C GLY A 153 -23.67 10.05 -15.12
N ASP A 154 -22.69 9.40 -14.47
CA ASP A 154 -21.46 10.04 -13.98
C ASP A 154 -20.26 9.56 -14.81
N GLN A 155 -20.12 10.13 -16.01
CA GLN A 155 -19.01 9.84 -16.93
C GLN A 155 -17.63 10.17 -16.33
N ALA A 156 -17.59 11.02 -15.30
CA ALA A 156 -16.36 11.41 -14.63
C ALA A 156 -15.98 10.47 -13.46
N ARG A 157 -16.86 9.52 -13.07
CA ARG A 157 -16.62 8.70 -11.87
C ARG A 157 -15.32 7.90 -11.94
N PHE A 158 -15.05 7.23 -13.06
CA PHE A 158 -13.81 6.48 -13.23
C PHE A 158 -12.56 7.36 -13.07
N ALA A 159 -12.59 8.57 -13.65
CA ALA A 159 -11.52 9.54 -13.47
C ALA A 159 -11.39 10.01 -12.00
N LYS A 160 -12.50 10.29 -11.32
CA LYS A 160 -12.51 10.65 -9.89
C LYS A 160 -11.89 9.54 -9.02
N LEU A 161 -12.15 8.27 -9.34
CA LEU A 161 -11.56 7.12 -8.64
C LEU A 161 -10.05 6.97 -8.95
N ASN A 162 -9.61 7.28 -10.16
CA ASN A 162 -8.17 7.33 -10.48
C ASN A 162 -7.45 8.48 -9.76
N VAL A 163 -8.15 9.60 -9.49
CA VAL A 163 -7.62 10.67 -8.62
C VAL A 163 -7.43 10.14 -7.19
N VAL A 164 -8.36 9.35 -6.66
CA VAL A 164 -8.20 8.70 -5.34
C VAL A 164 -6.93 7.83 -5.32
N LEU A 165 -6.72 6.97 -6.32
CA LEU A 165 -5.49 6.17 -6.44
C LEU A 165 -4.22 7.04 -6.47
N SER A 166 -4.28 8.18 -7.16
CA SER A 166 -3.14 9.10 -7.27
C SER A 166 -2.84 9.79 -5.94
N LEU A 167 -3.86 10.22 -5.20
CA LEU A 167 -3.70 10.78 -3.86
C LEU A 167 -3.11 9.75 -2.90
N LEU A 168 -3.53 8.49 -3.00
CA LEU A 168 -3.05 7.41 -2.16
C LEU A 168 -1.53 7.18 -2.28
N ARG A 169 -0.95 7.42 -3.46
CA ARG A 169 0.50 7.30 -3.69
C ARG A 169 1.34 8.29 -2.88
N SER A 170 0.75 9.39 -2.42
CA SER A 170 1.45 10.38 -1.57
C SER A 170 1.46 10.00 -0.09
N ILE A 171 0.80 8.91 0.32
CA ILE A 171 0.77 8.48 1.71
C ILE A 171 2.09 7.78 2.05
N ASN A 172 2.79 8.32 3.04
CA ASN A 172 4.03 7.76 3.53
C ASN A 172 3.75 6.59 4.50
N ALA A 173 4.27 5.41 4.16
CA ALA A 173 4.11 4.21 4.99
C ALA A 173 4.68 4.38 6.41
N ASN A 174 5.76 5.14 6.57
CA ASN A 174 6.36 5.40 7.89
C ASN A 174 5.42 6.21 8.78
N VAL A 175 4.71 7.19 8.21
CA VAL A 175 3.71 7.96 8.95
C VAL A 175 2.58 7.04 9.42
N ILE A 176 2.12 6.15 8.56
CA ILE A 176 1.08 5.17 8.93
C ILE A 176 1.57 4.23 10.03
N ALA A 177 2.82 3.76 9.95
CA ALA A 177 3.43 2.93 11.00
C ALA A 177 3.47 3.67 12.35
N GLU A 178 3.94 4.92 12.35
CA GLU A 178 4.04 5.76 13.56
C GLU A 178 2.66 6.08 14.17
N LEU A 179 1.65 6.39 13.35
CA LEU A 179 0.31 6.73 13.84
C LEU A 179 -0.44 5.53 14.40
N PHE A 180 -0.42 4.39 13.71
CA PHE A 180 -1.35 3.29 13.99
C PHE A 180 -0.70 2.09 14.67
N PHE A 181 0.60 1.85 14.43
CA PHE A 181 1.25 0.62 14.89
C PHE A 181 2.23 0.88 16.03
N ARG A 182 3.01 1.96 15.99
CA ARG A 182 4.01 2.30 17.02
C ARG A 182 3.45 2.24 18.46
N PRO A 183 2.23 2.71 18.77
CA PRO A 183 1.67 2.60 20.12
C PRO A 183 1.41 1.16 20.57
N ILE A 184 1.26 0.22 19.63
CA ILE A 184 0.89 -1.18 19.86
C ILE A 184 2.13 -2.08 19.85
N ILE A 185 2.98 -1.93 18.82
CA ILE A 185 4.12 -2.83 18.55
C ILE A 185 5.47 -2.25 19.02
N GLY A 186 5.50 -1.00 19.49
CA GLY A 186 6.72 -0.34 19.93
C GLY A 186 7.74 -0.21 18.80
N THR A 187 8.97 -0.70 19.02
CA THR A 187 10.11 -0.54 18.10
C THR A 187 10.19 -1.59 16.99
N VAL A 188 9.21 -2.48 16.89
CA VAL A 188 9.22 -3.58 15.90
C VAL A 188 9.16 -3.01 14.48
N ASN A 189 9.97 -3.58 13.58
CA ASN A 189 10.00 -3.19 12.17
C ASN A 189 8.78 -3.75 11.43
N MET A 190 8.07 -2.88 10.68
CA MET A 190 6.94 -3.29 9.85
C MET A 190 7.33 -4.35 8.82
N ASP A 191 8.52 -4.30 8.23
CA ASP A 191 8.97 -5.29 7.24
C ASP A 191 9.12 -6.69 7.81
N ASP A 192 9.51 -6.80 9.09
CA ASP A 192 9.64 -8.07 9.80
C ASP A 192 8.25 -8.63 10.13
N MET A 193 7.34 -7.77 10.58
CA MET A 193 5.94 -8.16 10.81
C MET A 193 5.24 -8.63 9.55
N LEU A 194 5.41 -7.92 8.43
CA LEU A 194 4.80 -8.31 7.16
C LEU A 194 5.34 -9.66 6.68
N LEU A 195 6.63 -9.91 6.85
CA LEU A 195 7.24 -11.20 6.55
C LEU A 195 6.66 -12.30 7.44
N GLU A 196 6.60 -12.08 8.76
CA GLU A 196 6.03 -13.05 9.70
C GLU A 196 4.56 -13.34 9.38
N MET A 197 3.75 -12.31 9.09
CA MET A 197 2.35 -12.45 8.70
C MET A 197 2.15 -13.25 7.41
N LEU A 198 3.04 -13.10 6.43
CA LEU A 198 2.99 -13.87 5.19
C LEU A 198 3.41 -15.33 5.41
N CYS A 199 4.45 -15.55 6.21
CA CYS A 199 4.91 -16.89 6.57
C CYS A 199 3.91 -17.66 7.44
N ALA A 200 3.21 -16.98 8.36
CA ALA A 200 2.24 -17.59 9.27
C ALA A 200 0.90 -17.94 8.61
N LYS A 201 0.66 -17.45 7.38
CA LYS A 201 -0.53 -17.76 6.57
C LYS A 201 -0.29 -18.87 5.52
N LEU A 202 0.92 -19.43 5.49
CA LEU A 202 1.31 -20.62 4.72
C LEU A 202 1.37 -21.84 5.65
#